data_AF-H9FF27-F1
#
_entry.id   AF-H9FF27-F1
#
_cell.length_a   1.000
_cell.length_b   1.000
_cell.length_c   1.000
_cell.angle_alpha   90.00
_cell.angle_beta   90.00
_cell.angle_gamma   90.00
#
_symmetry.space_group_name_H-M   'P 1'
#
loop_
_entity.id
_entity.type
_entity.pdbx_description
1 polymer ?
#
loop_
_entity_poly.entity_id
_entity_poly.type
_entity_poly.pdbx_seq_one_letter_code
_entity_poly.pdbx_strand_id
1 'polypeptide(L)'
;FVSADDSSQEMLNFMRELHGTWLALPFHDPYRHELRKRYNVTAIPKLVIVKQNGEVITNKGRKQIRERGLACFQDWVEAADIFQ
;
A
#
# COMPACT_ATOMS: atom_id res chain seq x y z
N PHE A 1 3.74 -0.76 -4.54
CA PHE A 1 4.64 -0.29 -3.48
C PHE A 1 5.05 1.15 -3.76
N VAL A 2 5.04 1.97 -2.73
CA VAL A 2 5.52 3.35 -2.77
C VAL A 2 6.65 3.43 -1.74
N SER A 3 7.89 3.44 -2.22
CA SER A 3 9.08 3.43 -1.35
C SER A 3 9.16 4.70 -0.52
N ALA A 4 9.53 4.55 0.74
CA ALA A 4 9.91 5.64 1.65
C ALA A 4 11.43 5.70 1.88
N ASP A 5 12.21 4.90 1.14
CA ASP A 5 13.67 4.87 1.23
C ASP A 5 14.28 6.18 0.72
N ASP A 6 15.49 6.48 1.19
CA ASP A 6 16.21 7.71 0.89
C ASP A 6 17.03 7.60 -0.40
N SER A 7 17.19 6.38 -0.94
CA SER A 7 17.84 6.15 -2.23
C SER A 7 17.19 5.07 -3.10
N SER A 8 17.40 5.16 -4.41
CA SER A 8 16.97 4.13 -5.37
C SER A 8 17.65 2.79 -5.13
N GLN A 9 18.88 2.80 -4.60
CA GLN A 9 19.63 1.60 -4.28
C GLN A 9 19.02 0.86 -3.07
N GLU A 10 18.65 1.57 -2.01
CA GLU A 10 17.94 0.99 -0.86
C GLU A 10 16.60 0.38 -1.27
N MET A 11 15.82 1.12 -2.07
CA MET A 11 14.56 0.61 -2.63
C MET A 11 14.80 -0.68 -3.44
N LEU A 12 15.84 -0.70 -4.30
CA LEU A 12 16.15 -1.86 -5.11
C LEU A 12 16.56 -3.07 -4.27
N ASN A 13 17.34 -2.86 -3.20
CA ASN A 13 17.74 -3.92 -2.28
C ASN A 13 16.51 -4.50 -1.57
N PHE A 14 15.64 -3.64 -1.01
CA PHE A 14 14.39 -4.08 -0.39
C PHE A 14 13.51 -4.86 -1.38
N MET A 15 13.43 -4.39 -2.63
CA MET A 15 12.64 -5.06 -3.66
C MET A 15 13.14 -6.47 -4.00
N ARG A 16 14.46 -6.69 -3.98
CA ARG A 16 15.04 -8.01 -4.24
C ARG A 16 14.78 -8.99 -3.11
N GLU A 17 14.72 -8.52 -1.88
CA GLU A 17 14.63 -9.39 -0.70
C GLU A 17 13.19 -9.67 -0.25
N LEU A 18 12.32 -8.65 -0.23
CA LEU A 18 11.07 -8.70 0.56
C LEU A 18 9.80 -8.30 -0.21
N HIS A 19 9.92 -7.80 -1.44
CA HIS A 19 8.76 -7.22 -2.14
C HIS A 19 7.89 -8.24 -2.89
N GLY A 20 8.48 -9.37 -3.31
CA GLY A 20 7.79 -10.36 -4.12
C GLY A 20 7.37 -9.81 -5.49
N THR A 21 6.20 -10.25 -5.99
CA THR A 21 5.70 -10.00 -7.35
C THR A 21 4.84 -8.73 -7.50
N TRP A 22 4.86 -7.84 -6.52
CA TRP A 22 4.07 -6.61 -6.57
C TRP A 22 4.67 -5.60 -7.57
N LEU A 23 3.89 -4.61 -7.98
CA LEU A 23 4.39 -3.46 -8.75
C LEU A 23 4.86 -2.36 -7.79
N ALA A 24 5.85 -1.57 -8.20
CA ALA A 24 6.34 -0.41 -7.47
C ALA A 24 6.40 0.83 -8.37
N LEU A 25 6.15 2.01 -7.80
CA LEU A 25 6.45 3.25 -8.50
C LEU A 25 7.97 3.41 -8.65
N PRO A 26 8.48 3.92 -9.79
CA PRO A 26 9.89 4.28 -9.92
C PRO A 26 10.34 5.21 -8.79
N PHE A 27 11.60 5.10 -8.38
CA PHE A 27 12.10 5.89 -7.24
C PHE A 27 11.97 7.40 -7.46
N HIS A 28 12.14 7.91 -8.68
CA HIS A 28 12.01 9.34 -8.95
C HIS A 28 10.61 9.77 -9.41
N ASP A 29 9.61 8.89 -9.28
CA ASP A 29 8.24 9.22 -9.67
C ASP A 29 7.64 10.26 -8.70
N PRO A 30 7.11 11.40 -9.20
CA PRO A 30 6.56 12.45 -8.35
C PRO A 30 5.37 11.97 -7.51
N TYR A 31 4.63 10.95 -7.96
CA TYR A 31 3.50 10.39 -7.24
C TYR A 31 3.90 9.75 -5.91
N ARG A 32 5.18 9.40 -5.68
CA ARG A 32 5.66 8.96 -4.36
C ARG A 32 5.31 9.98 -3.27
N HIS A 33 5.53 11.27 -3.55
CA HIS A 33 5.27 12.33 -2.60
C HIS A 33 3.78 12.71 -2.56
N GLU A 34 3.11 12.72 -3.71
CA GLU A 34 1.69 13.05 -3.79
C GLU A 34 0.82 12.03 -3.05
N LEU A 35 1.07 10.73 -3.24
CA LEU A 35 0.32 9.67 -2.55
C LEU A 35 0.58 9.69 -1.05
N ARG A 36 1.80 9.99 -0.61
CA ARG A 36 2.13 10.16 0.82
C ARG A 36 1.30 11.27 1.47
N LYS A 37 1.15 12.41 0.76
CA LYS A 37 0.31 13.54 1.20
C LYS A 37 -1.18 13.18 1.14
N ARG A 38 -1.66 12.67 0.00
CA ARG A 38 -3.08 12.31 -0.23
C ARG A 38 -3.63 11.39 0.85
N TYR A 39 -2.83 10.40 1.28
CA TYR A 39 -3.24 9.44 2.31
C TYR A 39 -2.76 9.77 3.72
N ASN A 40 -2.23 10.99 3.93
CA ASN A 40 -1.73 11.48 5.22
C ASN A 40 -0.80 10.47 5.92
N VAL A 41 0.22 10.00 5.21
CA VAL A 41 1.15 8.98 5.70
C VAL A 41 2.25 9.63 6.55
N THR A 42 2.04 9.62 7.87
CA THR A 42 2.97 10.18 8.87
C THR A 42 3.98 9.17 9.40
N ALA A 43 3.70 7.87 9.33
CA ALA A 43 4.57 6.80 9.79
C ALA A 43 4.49 5.57 8.88
N ILE A 44 5.58 4.81 8.79
CA ILE A 44 5.70 3.56 8.03
C ILE A 44 5.95 2.38 8.99
N PRO A 45 5.58 1.13 8.61
CA PRO A 45 4.88 0.76 7.38
C PRO A 45 3.38 1.11 7.41
N LYS A 46 2.84 1.55 6.26
CA LYS A 46 1.44 1.93 6.05
C LYS A 46 0.88 1.17 4.87
N LEU A 47 -0.34 0.63 5.03
CA LEU A 47 -1.10 -0.01 3.96
C LEU A 47 -2.48 0.62 3.91
N VAL A 48 -2.81 1.20 2.75
CA VAL A 48 -4.12 1.80 2.44
C VAL A 48 -4.76 0.94 1.37
N ILE A 49 -6.00 0.53 1.61
CA ILE A 49 -6.78 -0.28 0.69
C ILE A 49 -7.74 0.65 -0.04
N VAL A 50 -7.72 0.58 -1.37
CA VAL A 50 -8.50 1.45 -2.25
C VAL A 50 -9.23 0.61 -3.28
N LYS A 51 -10.39 1.11 -3.72
CA LYS A 51 -11.10 0.61 -4.90
C LYS A 51 -10.35 1.00 -6.18
N GLN A 52 -10.71 0.37 -7.30
CA GLN A 52 -10.14 0.70 -8.61
C GLN A 52 -10.40 2.16 -9.04
N ASN A 53 -11.53 2.75 -8.61
CA ASN A 53 -11.85 4.16 -8.84
C ASN A 53 -11.09 5.14 -7.93
N GLY A 54 -10.24 4.63 -7.01
CA GLY A 54 -9.45 5.43 -6.08
C GLY A 54 -10.14 5.81 -4.77
N GLU A 55 -11.37 5.34 -4.52
CA GLU A 55 -12.05 5.48 -3.22
C GLU A 55 -11.34 4.64 -2.15
N VAL A 56 -11.23 5.17 -0.93
CA VAL A 56 -10.54 4.49 0.18
C VAL A 56 -11.50 3.56 0.91
N ILE A 57 -11.19 2.27 0.91
CA ILE A 57 -11.87 1.27 1.75
C ILE A 57 -11.39 1.40 3.20
N THR A 58 -10.07 1.51 3.40
CA THR A 58 -9.50 1.67 4.75
C THR A 58 -8.06 2.16 4.70
N ASN A 59 -7.71 3.04 5.63
CA ASN A 59 -6.32 3.47 5.87
C ASN A 59 -5.66 2.68 7.02
N LYS A 60 -6.33 1.66 7.56
CA LYS A 60 -5.87 0.83 8.69
C LYS A 60 -5.46 -0.58 8.25
N GLY A 61 -5.16 -0.78 6.96
CA GLY A 61 -4.90 -2.11 6.39
C GLY A 61 -3.85 -2.92 7.18
N ARG A 62 -2.73 -2.29 7.56
CA ARG A 62 -1.70 -2.94 8.40
C ARG A 62 -2.26 -3.45 9.73
N LYS A 63 -3.08 -2.64 10.42
CA LYS A 63 -3.66 -3.01 11.72
C LYS A 63 -4.62 -4.19 11.56
N GLN A 64 -5.46 -4.13 10.53
CA GLN A 64 -6.43 -5.19 10.23
C GLN A 64 -5.75 -6.52 9.88
N ILE A 65 -4.69 -6.52 9.07
CA ILE A 65 -3.91 -7.75 8.80
C ILE A 65 -3.35 -8.32 10.10
N ARG A 66 -2.75 -7.47 10.95
CA ARG A 66 -2.17 -7.92 12.22
C ARG A 66 -3.21 -8.54 13.15
N GLU A 67 -4.41 -7.97 13.21
CA GLU A 67 -5.44 -8.37 14.17
C GLU A 67 -6.35 -9.48 13.66
N ARG A 68 -6.55 -9.58 12.34
CA ARG A 68 -7.56 -10.45 11.73
C ARG A 68 -7.01 -11.40 10.68
N GLY A 69 -5.73 -11.27 10.31
CA GLY A 69 -5.11 -12.09 9.28
C GLY A 69 -5.88 -12.03 7.96
N LEU A 70 -6.13 -13.18 7.36
CA LEU A 70 -6.83 -13.30 6.08
C LEU A 70 -8.30 -12.86 6.12
N ALA A 71 -8.95 -12.86 7.29
CA ALA A 71 -10.36 -12.51 7.40
C ALA A 71 -10.63 -11.05 7.00
N CYS A 72 -9.68 -10.12 7.19
CA CYS A 72 -9.90 -8.74 6.75
C CYS A 72 -9.93 -8.58 5.23
N PHE A 73 -9.34 -9.53 4.47
CA PHE A 73 -9.37 -9.48 3.02
C PHE A 73 -10.80 -9.68 2.49
N GLN A 74 -11.60 -10.56 3.11
CA GLN A 74 -13.00 -10.78 2.72
C GLN A 74 -13.82 -9.50 2.88
N ASP A 75 -13.70 -8.81 4.02
CA ASP A 75 -14.35 -7.51 4.22
C ASP A 75 -13.94 -6.46 3.17
N TRP A 76 -12.66 -6.43 2.78
CA TRP A 76 -12.20 -5.48 1.78
C TRP A 76 -12.74 -5.79 0.39
N VAL A 77 -12.85 -7.07 0.04
CA VAL A 77 -13.42 -7.53 -1.22
C VAL A 77 -14.91 -7.21 -1.29
N GLU A 78 -15.65 -7.47 -0.22
CA GLU A 78 -17.07 -7.12 -0.11
C GLU A 78 -17.27 -5.61 -0.23
N ALA A 79 -16.49 -4.82 0.52
CA ALA A 79 -16.55 -3.36 0.44
C ALA A 79 -16.12 -2.79 -0.92
N ALA A 80 -15.35 -3.56 -1.71
CA ALA A 80 -14.90 -3.18 -3.04
C ALA A 80 -15.91 -3.53 -4.15
N ASP A 81 -17.02 -4.18 -3.81
CA ASP A 81 -18.06 -4.60 -4.77
C ASP A 81 -17.52 -5.47 -5.93
N ILE A 82 -16.41 -6.20 -5.71
CA ILE A 82 -15.67 -6.91 -6.78
C ILE A 82 -16.48 -8.08 -7.38
N PHE A 83 -17.42 -8.65 -6.61
CA PHE A 83 -18.18 -9.84 -6.99
C PHE A 83 -19.69 -9.61 -7.06
N GLN A 84 -20.14 -8.35 -7.14
CA GLN A 84 -21.55 -8.02 -7.39
C GLN A 84 -21.84 -7.83 -8.89
#